data_AF-A0A8T5GVF5-F1
#
_entry.id   AF-A0A8T5GVF5-F1
#
_cell.length_a   1.000
_cell.length_b   1.000
_cell.length_c   1.000
_cell.angle_alpha   90.00
_cell.angle_beta   90.00
_cell.angle_gamma   90.00
#
_symmetry.space_group_name_H-M   'P 1'
#
loop_
_entity.id
_entity.type
_entity.pdbx_description
1 polymer ?
#
loop_
_entity_poly.entity_id
_entity_poly.type
_entity_poly.pdbx_seq_one_letter_code
_entity_poly.pdbx_strand_id
1 'polypeptide(L)'
;MDDWKQLIGEAMQIETTDTIAAFKIYERAVFAGLTTAQNLLDDVEAAQIIEAIYGALVAYSQTVMLRMKAEDPEIGGVDHAFRAGQAYGVSCVLNHLIDKLTDITGGTELGAMDAFSDTLHDEIIIQGRAAGLTVELLDAQGDILLE
;
A
#
# COMPACT_ATOMS: atom_id res chain seq x y z
N MET A 1 7.04 -18.07 15.02
CA MET A 1 6.72 -16.89 14.18
C MET A 1 7.39 -15.71 14.84
N ASP A 2 8.13 -14.90 14.09
CA ASP A 2 8.77 -13.70 14.64
C ASP A 2 7.69 -12.74 15.17
N ASP A 3 7.95 -12.07 16.30
CA ASP A 3 7.04 -11.05 16.83
C ASP A 3 7.36 -9.71 16.15
N TRP A 4 6.40 -9.21 15.36
CA TRP A 4 6.54 -7.94 14.65
C TRP A 4 6.81 -6.76 15.59
N LYS A 5 6.30 -6.78 16.82
CA LYS A 5 6.54 -5.70 17.81
C LYS A 5 7.99 -5.67 18.25
N GLN A 6 8.56 -6.85 18.50
CA GLN A 6 9.96 -6.98 18.86
C GLN A 6 10.86 -6.54 17.70
N LEU A 7 10.56 -6.98 16.48
CA LEU A 7 11.31 -6.58 15.28
C LEU A 7 11.30 -5.06 15.07
N ILE A 8 10.16 -4.40 15.21
CA ILE A 8 10.09 -2.92 15.17
C ILE A 8 10.99 -2.32 16.25
N GLY A 9 10.91 -2.83 17.49
CA GLY A 9 11.75 -2.37 18.58
C GLY A 9 13.25 -2.49 18.28
N GLU A 10 13.67 -3.61 17.70
CA GLU A 10 15.06 -3.86 17.28
C GLU A 10 15.50 -2.88 16.18
N ALA A 11 14.68 -2.68 15.15
CA ALA A 11 14.97 -1.75 14.06
C ALA A 11 15.13 -0.31 14.56
N MET A 12 14.24 0.14 15.46
CA MET A 12 14.29 1.47 16.06
C MET A 12 15.58 1.74 16.84
N GLN A 13 16.22 0.70 17.42
CA GLN A 13 17.49 0.90 18.13
C GLN A 13 18.67 1.17 17.18
N ILE A 14 18.59 0.68 15.94
CA ILE A 14 19.72 0.72 15.01
C ILE A 14 19.50 1.67 13.81
N GLU A 15 18.29 2.16 13.57
CA GLU A 15 17.93 2.97 12.38
C GLU A 15 18.75 4.25 12.18
N THR A 16 19.36 4.79 13.24
CA THR A 16 20.23 5.97 13.15
C THR A 16 21.71 5.64 12.93
N THR A 17 22.09 4.37 13.09
CA THR A 17 23.49 3.90 13.06
C THR A 17 23.77 2.93 11.92
N ASP A 18 22.77 2.12 11.53
CA ASP A 18 22.80 1.21 10.41
C ASP A 18 21.42 1.17 9.73
N THR A 19 21.23 2.07 8.77
CA THR A 19 19.95 2.24 8.06
C THR A 19 19.59 1.03 7.21
N ILE A 20 20.60 0.33 6.64
CA ILE A 20 20.37 -0.84 5.79
C ILE A 20 19.94 -2.04 6.63
N ALA A 21 20.57 -2.26 7.78
CA ALA A 21 20.14 -3.30 8.70
C ALA A 21 18.75 -3.02 9.26
N ALA A 22 18.47 -1.77 9.68
CA ALA A 22 17.15 -1.38 10.16
C ALA A 22 16.06 -1.61 9.11
N PHE A 23 16.30 -1.19 7.87
CA PHE A 23 15.41 -1.43 6.73
C PHE A 23 15.02 -2.91 6.60
N LYS A 24 16.00 -3.82 6.59
CA LYS A 24 15.74 -5.26 6.50
C LYS A 24 14.94 -5.81 7.68
N ILE A 25 15.14 -5.27 8.87
CA ILE A 25 14.35 -5.66 10.06
C ILE A 25 12.91 -5.16 9.92
N TYR A 26 12.70 -3.93 9.43
CA TYR A 26 11.36 -3.41 9.15
C TYR A 26 10.62 -4.25 8.09
N GLU A 27 11.29 -4.68 7.02
CA GLU A 27 10.69 -5.59 6.03
C GLU A 27 10.24 -6.92 6.66
N ARG A 28 11.06 -7.49 7.55
CA ARG A 28 10.69 -8.69 8.30
C ARG A 28 9.51 -8.44 9.24
N ALA A 29 9.46 -7.27 9.88
CA ALA A 29 8.36 -6.88 10.76
C ALA A 29 7.04 -6.78 10.01
N VAL A 30 7.05 -6.21 8.79
CA VAL A 30 5.88 -6.17 7.89
C VAL A 30 5.38 -7.59 7.61
N PHE A 31 6.26 -8.50 7.18
CA PHE A 31 5.89 -9.88 6.89
C PHE A 31 5.31 -10.60 8.11
N ALA A 32 5.93 -10.45 9.29
CA ALA A 32 5.45 -11.02 10.54
C ALA A 32 4.08 -10.45 10.96
N GLY A 33 3.86 -9.14 10.78
CA GLY A 33 2.60 -8.47 11.05
C GLY A 33 1.48 -8.97 10.16
N LEU A 34 1.72 -9.04 8.84
CA LEU A 34 0.74 -9.54 7.87
C LEU A 34 0.41 -11.03 8.11
N THR A 35 1.42 -11.86 8.41
CA THR A 35 1.18 -13.26 8.77
C THR A 35 0.31 -13.37 10.03
N THR A 36 0.55 -12.52 11.01
CA THR A 36 -0.29 -12.46 12.23
C THR A 36 -1.72 -12.05 11.89
N ALA A 37 -1.90 -11.02 11.06
CA ALA A 37 -3.22 -10.56 10.62
C ALA A 37 -3.98 -11.67 9.86
N GLN A 38 -3.32 -12.35 8.91
CA GLN A 38 -3.92 -13.44 8.14
C GLN A 38 -4.45 -14.57 9.03
N ASN A 39 -3.73 -14.93 10.10
CA ASN A 39 -4.19 -15.95 11.05
C ASN A 39 -5.41 -15.53 11.88
N LEU A 40 -5.73 -14.23 11.94
CA LEU A 40 -6.91 -13.71 12.60
C LEU A 40 -8.12 -13.63 11.65
N LEU A 41 -7.92 -13.76 10.34
CA LEU A 41 -8.97 -13.61 9.33
C LEU A 41 -9.89 -14.82 9.17
N ASP A 42 -9.69 -15.90 9.95
CA ASP A 42 -10.71 -16.94 10.13
C ASP A 42 -11.96 -16.41 10.88
N ASP A 43 -11.81 -15.29 11.59
CA ASP A 43 -12.90 -14.59 12.27
C ASP A 43 -13.61 -13.64 11.28
N VAL A 44 -14.91 -13.83 11.10
CA VAL A 44 -15.71 -13.09 10.11
C VAL A 44 -15.75 -11.60 10.44
N GLU A 45 -15.86 -11.23 11.71
CA GLU A 45 -15.84 -9.85 12.15
C GLU A 45 -14.47 -9.20 11.85
N ALA A 46 -13.37 -9.94 12.03
CA ALA A 46 -12.05 -9.47 11.64
C ALA A 46 -11.92 -9.26 10.12
N ALA A 47 -12.45 -10.20 9.32
CA ALA A 47 -12.47 -10.08 7.85
C ALA A 47 -13.29 -8.86 7.39
N GLN A 48 -14.47 -8.63 7.97
CA GLN A 48 -15.31 -7.47 7.67
C GLN A 48 -14.64 -6.14 8.04
N ILE A 49 -13.86 -6.10 9.12
CA ILE A 49 -13.09 -4.91 9.49
C ILE A 49 -12.03 -4.59 8.41
N ILE A 50 -11.30 -5.62 7.94
CA ILE A 50 -10.31 -5.43 6.87
C ILE A 50 -10.97 -4.99 5.56
N GLU A 51 -12.09 -5.61 5.18
CA GLU A 51 -12.88 -5.20 4.02
C GLU A 51 -13.34 -3.74 4.10
N ALA A 52 -13.82 -3.29 5.27
CA ALA A 52 -14.22 -1.90 5.47
C ALA A 52 -13.03 -0.93 5.36
N ILE A 53 -11.87 -1.29 5.91
CA ILE A 53 -10.64 -0.49 5.79
C ILE A 53 -10.20 -0.41 4.32
N TYR A 54 -10.28 -1.53 3.60
CA TYR A 54 -9.99 -1.59 2.17
C TYR A 54 -10.83 -0.59 1.39
N GLY A 55 -12.16 -0.66 1.53
CA GLY A 55 -13.08 0.24 0.86
C GLY A 55 -12.82 1.71 1.19
N ALA A 56 -12.44 2.01 2.44
CA ALA A 56 -12.08 3.37 2.86
C ALA A 56 -10.80 3.88 2.18
N LEU A 57 -9.76 3.05 2.07
CA LEU A 57 -8.51 3.40 1.39
C LEU A 57 -8.72 3.62 -0.10
N VAL A 58 -9.52 2.76 -0.76
CA VAL A 58 -9.92 2.92 -2.16
C VAL A 58 -10.65 4.24 -2.38
N ALA A 59 -11.68 4.51 -1.57
CA ALA A 59 -12.46 5.74 -1.67
C ALA A 59 -11.61 6.99 -1.43
N TYR A 60 -10.65 6.92 -0.50
CA TYR A 60 -9.72 8.00 -0.23
C TYR A 60 -8.78 8.26 -1.42
N SER A 61 -8.18 7.21 -2.00
CA SER A 61 -7.32 7.34 -3.19
C SER A 61 -8.08 7.99 -4.35
N GLN A 62 -9.31 7.54 -4.62
CA GLN A 62 -10.19 8.13 -5.63
C GLN A 62 -10.53 9.60 -5.34
N THR A 63 -10.74 9.97 -4.07
CA THR A 63 -10.98 11.36 -3.68
C THR A 63 -9.78 12.24 -4.01
N VAL A 64 -8.55 11.76 -3.77
CA VAL A 64 -7.31 12.47 -4.13
C VAL A 64 -7.20 12.63 -5.64
N MET A 65 -7.46 11.58 -6.41
CA MET A 65 -7.37 11.58 -7.88
C MET A 65 -8.41 12.51 -8.52
N LEU A 66 -9.67 12.45 -8.07
CA LEU A 66 -10.73 13.35 -8.54
C LEU A 66 -10.42 14.80 -8.19
N ARG A 67 -9.86 15.05 -7.01
CA ARG A 67 -9.46 16.39 -6.60
C ARG A 67 -8.31 16.92 -7.42
N MET A 68 -7.28 16.11 -7.68
CA MET A 68 -6.18 16.47 -8.59
C MET A 68 -6.71 16.86 -9.97
N LYS A 69 -7.64 16.08 -10.52
CA LYS A 69 -8.29 16.39 -11.81
C LYS A 69 -9.08 17.70 -11.76
N ALA A 70 -9.74 18.00 -10.64
CA ALA A 70 -10.52 19.23 -10.48
C ALA A 70 -9.64 20.47 -10.24
N GLU A 71 -8.50 20.30 -9.57
CA GLU A 71 -7.51 21.35 -9.32
C GLU A 71 -6.70 21.68 -10.59
N ASP A 72 -6.65 20.77 -11.57
CA ASP A 72 -5.95 20.89 -12.86
C ASP A 72 -4.52 21.46 -12.72
N PRO A 73 -3.67 20.86 -11.85
CA PRO A 73 -2.32 21.35 -11.66
C PRO A 73 -1.48 21.14 -12.92
N GLU A 74 -0.44 21.95 -13.08
CA GLU A 74 0.59 21.71 -14.10
C GLU A 74 1.18 20.30 -13.91
N ILE A 75 1.13 19.49 -14.96
CA ILE A 75 1.67 18.12 -14.96
C ILE A 75 3.17 18.17 -14.68
N GLY A 76 3.63 17.38 -13.72
CA GLY A 76 5.02 17.40 -13.25
C GLY A 76 5.35 18.57 -12.31
N GLY A 77 4.42 19.51 -12.11
CA GLY A 77 4.52 20.55 -11.09
C GLY A 77 4.40 19.96 -9.68
N VAL A 78 4.80 20.76 -8.67
CA VAL A 78 4.85 20.32 -7.27
C VAL A 78 3.49 19.80 -6.77
N ASP A 79 2.40 20.49 -7.12
CA ASP A 79 1.06 20.10 -6.68
C ASP A 79 0.59 18.80 -7.36
N HIS A 80 0.88 18.63 -8.65
CA HIS A 80 0.62 17.37 -9.38
C HIS A 80 1.41 16.22 -8.77
N ALA A 81 2.72 16.40 -8.58
CA ALA A 81 3.60 15.38 -8.01
C ALA A 81 3.19 15.01 -6.58
N PHE A 82 2.78 15.97 -5.75
CA PHE A 82 2.32 15.70 -4.39
C PHE A 82 1.01 14.92 -4.37
N ARG A 83 0.04 15.28 -5.22
CA ARG A 83 -1.24 14.55 -5.35
C ARG A 83 -1.04 13.14 -5.90
N ALA A 84 -0.20 13.00 -6.93
CA ALA A 84 0.15 11.71 -7.51
C ALA A 84 0.85 10.82 -6.48
N GLY A 85 1.83 11.36 -5.74
CA GLY A 85 2.51 10.64 -4.65
C GLY A 85 1.58 10.27 -3.50
N GLN A 86 0.64 11.15 -3.14
CA GLN A 86 -0.38 10.88 -2.12
C GLN A 86 -1.28 9.69 -2.52
N ALA A 87 -1.77 9.67 -3.77
CA ALA A 87 -2.59 8.56 -4.28
C ALA A 87 -1.77 7.27 -4.40
N TYR A 88 -0.55 7.38 -4.94
CA TYR A 88 0.36 6.24 -5.13
C TYR A 88 0.77 5.59 -3.81
N GLY A 89 1.06 6.37 -2.76
CA GLY A 89 1.38 5.81 -1.45
C GLY A 89 0.22 4.99 -0.86
N VAL A 90 -1.02 5.43 -1.07
CA VAL A 90 -2.21 4.69 -0.62
C VAL A 90 -2.43 3.42 -1.43
N SER A 91 -2.25 3.49 -2.76
CA SER A 91 -2.37 2.31 -3.61
C SER A 91 -1.30 1.27 -3.30
N CYS A 92 -0.05 1.66 -3.04
CA CYS A 92 0.97 0.71 -2.58
C CYS A 92 0.60 0.01 -1.26
N VAL A 93 -0.04 0.71 -0.31
CA VAL A 93 -0.52 0.06 0.92
C VAL A 93 -1.62 -0.97 0.62
N LEU A 94 -2.54 -0.65 -0.28
CA LEU A 94 -3.56 -1.60 -0.73
C LEU A 94 -2.89 -2.82 -1.40
N ASN A 95 -2.18 -2.59 -2.48
CA ASN A 95 -1.65 -3.61 -3.38
C ASN A 95 -0.49 -4.43 -2.79
N HIS A 96 0.35 -3.85 -1.92
CA HIS A 96 1.56 -4.54 -1.46
C HIS A 96 1.45 -5.02 -0.01
N LEU A 97 0.43 -4.60 0.74
CA LEU A 97 0.19 -5.03 2.12
C LEU A 97 -1.18 -5.68 2.31
N ILE A 98 -2.26 -4.99 1.94
CA ILE A 98 -3.61 -5.47 2.24
C ILE A 98 -4.03 -6.58 1.27
N ASP A 99 -3.68 -6.51 -0.02
CA ASP A 99 -3.99 -7.55 -1.02
C ASP A 99 -3.30 -8.90 -0.72
N LYS A 100 -2.26 -8.89 0.13
CA LYS A 100 -1.66 -10.13 0.66
C LYS A 100 -2.55 -10.85 1.67
N LEU A 101 -3.64 -10.22 2.12
CA LEU A 101 -4.60 -10.80 3.04
C LEU A 101 -5.75 -11.43 2.25
N THR A 102 -5.87 -12.75 2.33
CA THR A 102 -6.91 -13.51 1.65
C THR A 102 -8.09 -13.79 2.56
N ASP A 103 -9.31 -13.62 2.03
CA ASP A 103 -10.51 -14.19 2.63
C ASP A 103 -10.57 -15.70 2.35
N ILE A 104 -10.25 -16.48 3.36
CA ILE A 104 -10.30 -17.94 3.32
C ILE A 104 -11.71 -18.49 3.63
N THR A 105 -12.62 -17.65 4.10
CA THR A 105 -14.00 -18.02 4.44
C THR A 105 -14.97 -17.84 3.26
N GLY A 106 -14.63 -16.98 2.30
CA GLY A 106 -15.47 -16.62 1.16
C GLY A 106 -16.70 -15.78 1.56
N GLY A 107 -16.64 -15.10 2.70
CA GLY A 107 -17.70 -14.29 3.27
C GLY A 107 -17.63 -12.80 2.95
N THR A 108 -16.56 -12.36 2.27
CA THR A 108 -16.28 -10.96 1.91
C THR A 108 -15.99 -10.83 0.42
N GLU A 109 -16.00 -9.59 -0.10
CA GLU A 109 -15.65 -9.30 -1.50
C GLU A 109 -14.16 -8.95 -1.67
N LEU A 110 -13.28 -9.32 -0.72
CA LEU A 110 -11.86 -8.94 -0.74
C LEU A 110 -11.15 -9.30 -2.05
N GLY A 111 -11.44 -10.46 -2.64
CA GLY A 111 -10.85 -10.85 -3.93
C GLY A 111 -11.35 -10.05 -5.14
N ALA A 112 -12.58 -9.51 -5.09
CA ALA A 112 -13.06 -8.59 -6.14
C ALA A 112 -12.49 -7.17 -5.94
N MET A 113 -12.24 -6.79 -4.68
CA MET A 113 -11.61 -5.52 -4.34
C MET A 113 -10.13 -5.49 -4.77
N ASP A 114 -9.41 -6.60 -4.64
CA ASP A 114 -8.04 -6.81 -5.14
C ASP A 114 -7.93 -6.53 -6.65
N ALA A 115 -8.76 -7.17 -7.48
CA ALA A 115 -8.76 -6.89 -8.92
C ALA A 115 -9.09 -5.42 -9.26
N PHE A 116 -9.89 -4.76 -8.42
CA PHE A 116 -10.20 -3.35 -8.57
C PHE A 116 -9.03 -2.43 -8.15
N SER A 117 -8.33 -2.73 -7.06
CA SER A 117 -7.15 -1.96 -6.64
C SER A 117 -6.04 -2.05 -7.67
N ASP A 118 -5.81 -3.21 -8.28
CA ASP A 118 -4.83 -3.40 -9.36
C ASP A 118 -5.09 -2.42 -10.52
N THR A 119 -6.35 -2.34 -10.95
CA THR A 119 -6.76 -1.41 -12.02
C THR A 119 -6.55 0.04 -11.60
N LEU A 120 -6.91 0.38 -10.35
CA LEU A 120 -6.70 1.72 -9.81
C LEU A 120 -5.21 2.08 -9.71
N HIS A 121 -4.38 1.15 -9.27
CA HIS A 121 -2.94 1.34 -9.13
C HIS A 121 -2.29 1.62 -10.48
N ASP A 122 -2.68 0.88 -11.53
CA ASP A 122 -2.25 1.14 -12.91
C ASP A 122 -2.60 2.56 -13.40
N GLU A 123 -3.81 3.04 -13.10
CA GLU A 123 -4.21 4.42 -13.42
C GLU A 123 -3.36 5.45 -12.66
N ILE A 124 -3.03 5.19 -11.40
CA ILE A 124 -2.19 6.06 -10.57
C ILE A 124 -0.74 6.06 -11.04
N ILE A 125 -0.21 4.92 -11.51
CA ILE A 125 1.15 4.82 -12.08
C ILE A 125 1.31 5.79 -13.25
N ILE A 126 0.29 5.96 -14.09
CA ILE A 126 0.33 6.94 -15.19
C ILE A 126 0.61 8.35 -14.64
N GLN A 127 -0.04 8.73 -13.53
CA GLN A 127 0.17 10.01 -12.88
C GLN A 127 1.53 10.09 -12.18
N GLY A 128 1.97 9.01 -11.53
CA GLY A 128 3.29 8.92 -10.91
C GLY A 128 4.44 9.09 -11.92
N ARG A 129 4.32 8.49 -13.10
CA ARG A 129 5.27 8.69 -14.21
C ARG A 129 5.22 10.12 -14.73
N ALA A 130 4.03 10.67 -14.93
CA ALA A 130 3.85 12.04 -15.40
C ALA A 130 4.38 13.09 -14.40
N ALA A 131 4.43 12.77 -13.11
CA ALA A 131 5.01 13.60 -12.07
C ALA A 131 6.55 13.73 -12.18
N GLY A 132 7.22 12.93 -13.01
CA GLY A 132 8.67 12.96 -13.18
C GLY A 132 9.43 12.56 -11.92
N LEU A 133 8.85 11.65 -11.12
CA LEU A 133 9.48 11.13 -9.91
C LEU A 133 10.79 10.41 -10.24
N THR A 134 11.84 10.67 -9.47
CA THR A 134 13.15 10.01 -9.62
C THR A 134 13.27 8.72 -8.80
N VAL A 135 12.16 8.29 -8.18
CA VAL A 135 12.09 7.07 -7.36
C VAL A 135 11.52 5.94 -8.19
N GLU A 136 11.90 4.71 -7.86
CA GLU A 136 11.36 3.50 -8.49
C GLU A 136 9.85 3.39 -8.20
N LEU A 137 9.07 3.16 -9.24
CA LEU A 137 7.65 2.80 -9.11
C LEU A 137 7.51 1.28 -9.15
N LEU A 138 6.51 0.78 -8.44
CA LEU A 138 6.14 -0.62 -8.37
C LEU A 138 4.83 -0.81 -9.13
N ASP A 139 4.69 -1.93 -9.83
CA ASP A 139 3.40 -2.36 -10.34
C ASP A 139 2.48 -2.81 -9.19
N ALA A 140 1.27 -3.23 -9.53
CA ALA A 140 0.29 -3.65 -8.55
C ALA A 140 0.73 -4.94 -7.81
N GLN A 141 1.60 -5.74 -8.40
CA GLN A 141 2.14 -6.95 -7.80
C GLN A 141 3.36 -6.67 -6.89
N GLY A 142 3.86 -5.43 -6.90
CA GLY A 142 4.98 -4.98 -6.09
C GLY A 142 6.34 -5.16 -6.77
N ASP A 143 6.36 -5.50 -8.06
CA ASP A 143 7.58 -5.60 -8.85
C ASP A 143 8.00 -4.21 -9.36
N ILE A 144 9.31 -3.97 -9.41
CA ILE A 144 9.84 -2.69 -9.89
C ILE A 144 9.55 -2.54 -11.39
N LEU A 145 8.91 -1.42 -11.74
CA LEU A 145 8.72 -0.98 -13.11
C LEU A 145 10.04 -0.47 -13.67
N LEU A 146 10.75 -1.33 -14.39
CA LEU A 146 11.92 -0.93 -15.18
C LEU A 146 11.42 -0.13 -16.39
N GLU A 147 11.95 1.08 -16.57
CA GLU A 147 11.65 1.97 -17.71
C GLU A 147 12.03 1.35 -19.07
#